data_AF-J0IQ47-F1
#
_entry.id   AF-J0IQ47-F1
#
_cell.length_a   1.000
_cell.length_b   1.000
_cell.length_c   1.000
_cell.angle_alpha   90.00
_cell.angle_beta   90.00
_cell.angle_gamma   90.00
#
_symmetry.space_group_name_H-M   'P 1'
#
loop_
_entity.id
_entity.type
_entity.pdbx_description
1 polymer ?
#
loop_
_entity_poly.entity_id
_entity_poly.type
_entity_poly.pdbx_seq_one_letter_code
_entity_poly.pdbx_strand_id
1 'polypeptide(L)'
;MYQLFKDYYNEVLQDDWFLLSFNDFLSAKELRKLNPLKDKNKKANYLEEPDFVIQKTYYKSDLIPKDLIKQRFFEKEAKELEQLENAFNEKEADFEEFIEEHSSEEGLFYELKINESVLKKELKNATDLEDKEILKTALELLEAKNKALKMKNKAHEELELKAFHQYKNLEINEIKDLIIKDKWLNSLKNALENKIQKRANALTSALNGIISSYSNSLLELDKEVKESESKVLEHLKDLGLLG
;
A
#
# COMPACT_ATOMS: atom_id res chain seq x y z
N MET A 1 5.78 16.64 -20.95
CA MET A 1 4.51 16.39 -21.66
C MET A 1 4.68 15.35 -22.75
N TYR A 2 5.39 15.64 -23.85
CA TYR A 2 5.58 14.68 -24.93
C TYR A 2 6.07 13.29 -24.48
N GLN A 3 7.17 13.23 -23.71
CA GLN A 3 7.70 11.95 -23.23
C GLN A 3 6.68 11.18 -22.38
N LEU A 4 5.93 11.88 -21.51
CA LEU A 4 4.93 11.25 -20.65
C LEU A 4 3.81 10.59 -21.47
N PHE A 5 3.33 11.31 -22.49
CA PHE A 5 2.32 10.78 -23.39
C PHE A 5 2.87 9.62 -24.22
N LYS A 6 4.11 9.73 -24.73
CA LYS A 6 4.76 8.68 -25.52
C LYS A 6 4.93 7.39 -24.71
N ASP A 7 5.38 7.51 -23.46
CA ASP A 7 5.54 6.36 -22.56
C ASP A 7 4.18 5.70 -22.31
N TYR A 8 3.17 6.49 -21.92
CA TYR A 8 1.81 5.98 -21.72
C TYR A 8 1.20 5.36 -22.97
N TYR A 9 1.49 5.93 -24.15
CA TYR A 9 1.01 5.39 -25.41
C TYR A 9 1.57 3.99 -25.66
N ASN A 10 2.89 3.83 -25.49
CA ASN A 10 3.56 2.55 -25.73
C ASN A 10 3.19 1.48 -24.70
N GLU A 11 2.92 1.86 -23.46
CA GLU A 11 2.64 0.92 -22.36
C GLU A 11 1.18 0.50 -22.27
N VAL A 12 0.23 1.37 -22.64
CA VAL A 12 -1.20 1.13 -22.40
C VAL A 12 -2.07 1.48 -23.60
N LEU A 13 -1.94 2.70 -24.12
CA LEU A 13 -2.93 3.22 -25.09
C LEU A 13 -2.90 2.46 -26.42
N GLN A 14 -1.72 2.04 -26.89
CA GLN A 14 -1.56 1.33 -28.16
C GLN A 14 -2.31 -0.01 -28.14
N ASP A 15 -2.21 -0.77 -27.05
CA ASP A 15 -2.85 -2.07 -26.92
C ASP A 15 -4.36 -1.93 -26.79
N ASP A 16 -4.85 -0.98 -25.97
CA ASP A 16 -6.28 -0.71 -25.87
C ASP A 16 -6.87 -0.23 -27.21
N TRP A 17 -6.15 0.64 -27.93
CA TRP A 17 -6.55 1.11 -29.25
C TRP A 17 -6.64 -0.04 -30.26
N PHE A 18 -5.64 -0.93 -30.26
CA PHE A 18 -5.64 -2.13 -31.08
C PHE A 18 -6.91 -2.95 -30.78
N LEU A 19 -7.18 -3.30 -29.52
CA LEU A 19 -8.35 -4.09 -29.14
C LEU A 19 -9.68 -3.45 -29.58
N LEU A 20 -9.84 -2.15 -29.32
CA LEU A 20 -11.05 -1.40 -29.69
C LEU A 20 -11.24 -1.31 -31.21
N SER A 21 -10.16 -1.25 -31.99
CA SER A 21 -10.24 -1.17 -33.45
C SER A 21 -10.78 -2.44 -34.11
N PHE A 22 -10.56 -3.61 -33.48
CA PHE A 22 -11.05 -4.90 -33.98
C PHE A 22 -12.40 -5.30 -33.39
N ASN A 23 -12.63 -5.01 -32.09
CA ASN A 23 -13.73 -5.61 -31.35
C ASN A 23 -14.76 -4.60 -30.84
N ASP A 24 -14.62 -3.31 -31.16
CA ASP A 24 -15.43 -2.20 -30.65
C ASP A 24 -15.46 -2.10 -29.11
N PHE A 25 -16.20 -1.11 -28.58
CA PHE A 25 -16.27 -0.87 -27.13
C PHE A 25 -17.06 -1.95 -26.37
N LEU A 26 -18.06 -2.61 -26.97
CA LEU A 26 -18.85 -3.63 -26.27
C LEU A 26 -18.02 -4.85 -25.89
N SER A 27 -16.91 -5.11 -26.59
CA SER A 27 -15.96 -6.16 -26.20
C SER A 27 -15.40 -6.03 -24.78
N ALA A 28 -15.37 -4.81 -24.21
CA ALA A 28 -14.92 -4.58 -22.84
C ALA A 28 -15.79 -5.28 -21.77
N LYS A 29 -16.98 -5.76 -22.14
CA LYS A 29 -17.87 -6.54 -21.26
C LYS A 29 -17.42 -8.00 -21.10
N GLU A 30 -16.57 -8.48 -22.01
CA GLU A 30 -16.09 -9.85 -22.02
C GLU A 30 -14.77 -9.96 -21.24
N LEU A 31 -14.74 -10.90 -20.30
CA LEU A 31 -13.53 -11.23 -19.55
C LEU A 31 -12.89 -12.47 -20.15
N ARG A 32 -11.64 -12.35 -20.58
CA ARG A 32 -10.89 -13.45 -21.17
C ARG A 32 -10.57 -14.49 -20.10
N LYS A 33 -10.93 -15.74 -20.37
CA LYS A 33 -10.56 -16.86 -19.52
C LYS A 33 -9.08 -17.19 -19.71
N LEU A 34 -8.32 -17.20 -18.63
CA LEU A 34 -6.92 -17.61 -18.63
C LEU A 34 -6.84 -19.14 -18.55
N ASN A 35 -6.11 -19.72 -19.50
CA ASN A 35 -5.86 -21.16 -19.54
C ASN A 35 -4.40 -21.41 -19.10
N PRO A 36 -4.17 -22.25 -18.08
CA PRO A 36 -2.82 -22.49 -17.61
C PRO A 36 -2.05 -23.36 -18.60
N LEU A 37 -0.78 -23.05 -18.77
CA LEU A 37 0.19 -23.98 -19.33
C LEU A 37 0.53 -25.02 -18.26
N LYS A 38 0.61 -26.29 -18.65
CA LYS A 38 1.07 -27.37 -17.75
C LYS A 38 2.57 -27.52 -17.91
N ASP A 39 3.30 -27.40 -16.81
CA ASP A 39 4.72 -27.77 -16.81
C ASP A 39 4.91 -29.30 -16.78
N LYS A 40 6.17 -29.76 -16.79
CA LYS A 40 6.54 -31.19 -16.71
C LYS A 40 6.02 -31.87 -15.43
N ASN A 41 5.73 -31.09 -14.37
CA ASN A 41 5.22 -31.54 -13.09
C ASN A 41 3.70 -31.42 -12.97
N LYS A 42 2.99 -31.12 -14.07
CA LYS A 42 1.53 -30.85 -14.12
C LYS A 42 1.09 -29.67 -13.25
N LYS A 43 2.01 -28.79 -12.83
CA LYS A 43 1.67 -27.55 -12.13
C LYS A 43 1.10 -26.56 -13.15
N ALA A 44 -0.01 -25.94 -12.79
CA ALA A 44 -0.62 -24.88 -13.58
C ALA A 44 0.25 -23.63 -13.52
N ASN A 45 0.70 -23.14 -14.67
CA ASN A 45 1.42 -21.89 -14.81
C ASN A 45 0.63 -20.94 -15.70
N TYR A 46 0.31 -19.75 -15.18
CA TYR A 46 -0.41 -18.71 -15.93
C TYR A 46 0.62 -17.70 -16.43
N LEU A 47 0.49 -17.29 -17.70
CA LEU A 47 1.38 -16.29 -18.30
C LEU A 47 1.10 -14.86 -17.81
N GLU A 48 -0.11 -14.64 -17.29
CA GLU A 48 -0.61 -13.34 -16.84
C GLU A 48 -1.30 -13.51 -15.49
N GLU A 49 -1.22 -12.49 -14.65
CA GLU A 49 -1.94 -12.47 -13.38
C GLU A 49 -3.45 -12.25 -13.62
N PRO A 50 -4.32 -13.08 -13.01
CA PRO A 50 -5.76 -12.95 -13.13
C PRO A 50 -6.25 -11.67 -12.44
N ASP A 51 -7.26 -11.04 -13.03
CA ASP A 51 -8.03 -10.01 -12.32
C ASP A 51 -9.07 -10.65 -11.39
N PHE A 52 -9.68 -11.76 -11.81
CA PHE A 52 -10.68 -12.46 -11.01
C PHE A 52 -10.41 -13.97 -10.96
N VAL A 53 -10.70 -14.58 -9.81
CA VAL A 53 -10.70 -16.04 -9.63
C VAL A 53 -12.06 -16.48 -9.13
N ILE A 54 -12.90 -16.97 -10.04
CA ILE A 54 -14.27 -17.40 -9.75
C ILE A 54 -14.37 -18.91 -9.92
N GLN A 55 -14.69 -19.63 -8.84
CA GLN A 55 -14.83 -21.09 -8.85
C GLN A 55 -13.63 -21.81 -9.50
N LYS A 56 -12.40 -21.44 -9.13
CA LYS A 56 -11.13 -21.95 -9.69
C LYS A 56 -10.95 -21.66 -11.19
N THR A 57 -11.77 -20.78 -11.78
CA THR A 57 -11.57 -20.26 -13.13
C THR A 57 -10.99 -18.86 -13.05
N TYR A 58 -9.97 -18.61 -13.86
CA TYR A 58 -9.15 -17.42 -13.83
C TYR A 58 -9.55 -16.53 -15.00
N TYR A 59 -9.79 -15.25 -14.74
CA TYR A 59 -10.25 -14.29 -15.74
C TYR A 59 -9.37 -13.04 -15.75
N LYS A 60 -9.19 -12.46 -16.94
CA LYS A 60 -8.52 -11.19 -17.16
C LYS A 60 -9.47 -10.24 -17.90
N SER A 61 -9.48 -8.99 -17.47
CA SER A 61 -10.07 -7.90 -18.24
C SER A 61 -8.99 -7.26 -19.10
N ASP A 62 -9.21 -7.23 -20.41
CA ASP A 62 -8.21 -6.70 -21.34
C ASP A 62 -8.30 -5.16 -21.45
N LEU A 63 -9.48 -4.56 -21.23
CA LEU A 63 -9.72 -3.12 -21.45
C LEU A 63 -9.98 -2.31 -20.18
N ILE A 64 -10.88 -2.76 -19.30
CA ILE A 64 -11.29 -1.98 -18.10
C ILE A 64 -10.70 -2.64 -16.86
N PRO A 65 -9.78 -2.01 -16.12
CA PRO A 65 -9.29 -2.53 -14.85
C PRO A 65 -10.41 -2.76 -13.83
N LYS A 66 -10.33 -3.85 -13.06
CA LYS A 66 -11.36 -4.21 -12.08
C LYS A 66 -11.59 -3.15 -11.00
N ASP A 67 -10.54 -2.42 -10.64
CA ASP A 67 -10.64 -1.41 -9.59
C ASP A 67 -11.44 -0.19 -10.04
N LEU A 68 -11.47 0.13 -11.35
CA LEU A 68 -12.36 1.16 -11.87
C LEU A 68 -13.84 0.74 -11.75
N ILE A 69 -14.13 -0.55 -11.94
CA ILE A 69 -15.50 -1.08 -11.73
C ILE A 69 -15.89 -0.95 -10.26
N LYS A 70 -15.02 -1.36 -9.34
CA LYS A 70 -15.28 -1.22 -7.89
C LYS A 70 -15.47 0.23 -7.49
N GLN A 71 -14.58 1.12 -7.92
CA GLN A 71 -14.64 2.54 -7.61
C GLN A 71 -15.94 3.19 -8.10
N ARG A 72 -16.37 2.85 -9.32
CA ARG A 72 -17.51 3.51 -9.96
C ARG A 72 -18.86 2.97 -9.50
N PHE A 73 -18.98 1.66 -9.28
CA PHE A 73 -20.27 1.02 -9.04
C PHE A 73 -20.45 0.49 -7.60
N PHE A 74 -19.35 0.30 -6.86
CA PHE A 74 -19.36 -0.35 -5.55
C PHE A 74 -18.53 0.42 -4.52
N GLU A 75 -18.57 1.76 -4.59
CA GLU A 75 -17.81 2.64 -3.70
C GLU A 75 -18.14 2.37 -2.21
N LYS A 76 -19.40 2.08 -1.90
CA LYS A 76 -19.85 1.78 -0.54
C LYS A 76 -19.23 0.49 -0.03
N GLU A 77 -19.31 -0.59 -0.82
CA GLU A 77 -18.72 -1.88 -0.48
C GLU A 77 -17.19 -1.80 -0.41
N ALA A 78 -16.55 -1.01 -1.27
CA ALA A 78 -15.11 -0.77 -1.21
C ALA A 78 -14.71 -0.07 0.10
N LYS A 79 -15.47 0.94 0.54
CA LYS A 79 -15.26 1.61 1.84
C LYS A 79 -15.54 0.69 3.02
N GLU A 80 -16.56 -0.15 2.94
CA GLU A 80 -16.84 -1.15 3.97
C GLU A 80 -15.70 -2.17 4.09
N LEU A 81 -15.17 -2.64 2.96
CA LEU A 81 -14.00 -3.51 2.95
C LEU A 81 -12.78 -2.82 3.58
N GLU A 82 -12.50 -1.56 3.24
CA GLU A 82 -11.42 -0.77 3.85
C GLU A 82 -11.58 -0.65 5.37
N GLN A 83 -12.80 -0.43 5.87
CA GLN A 83 -13.07 -0.40 7.31
C GLN A 83 -12.83 -1.76 7.98
N LEU A 84 -13.23 -2.86 7.33
CA LEU A 84 -12.97 -4.21 7.81
C LEU A 84 -11.47 -4.55 7.78
N GLU A 85 -10.73 -4.06 6.80
CA GLU A 85 -9.28 -4.19 6.73
C GLU A 85 -8.59 -3.46 7.87
N ASN A 86 -8.99 -2.22 8.16
CA ASN A 86 -8.47 -1.46 9.28
C ASN A 86 -8.78 -2.13 10.62
N ALA A 87 -10.01 -2.62 10.81
CA ALA A 87 -10.39 -3.34 12.02
C ALA A 87 -9.63 -4.67 12.18
N PHE A 88 -9.35 -5.38 11.07
CA PHE A 88 -8.51 -6.58 11.11
C PHE A 88 -7.07 -6.23 11.50
N ASN A 89 -6.48 -5.21 10.88
CA ASN A 89 -5.11 -4.78 11.17
C ASN A 89 -4.95 -4.33 12.63
N GLU A 90 -5.95 -3.65 13.20
CA GLU A 90 -5.97 -3.31 14.63
C GLU A 90 -5.95 -4.56 15.51
N LYS A 91 -6.82 -5.55 15.25
CA LYS A 91 -6.85 -6.79 16.05
C LYS A 91 -5.62 -7.68 15.81
N GLU A 92 -4.99 -7.58 14.64
CA GLU A 92 -3.72 -8.22 14.35
C GLU A 92 -2.59 -7.60 15.18
N ALA A 93 -2.51 -6.27 15.22
CA ALA A 93 -1.56 -5.55 16.06
C ALA A 93 -1.77 -5.82 17.56
N ASP A 94 -3.01 -5.71 18.06
CA ASP A 94 -3.35 -6.00 19.47
C ASP A 94 -2.89 -7.42 19.87
N PHE A 95 -3.08 -8.39 18.97
CA PHE A 95 -2.67 -9.77 19.20
C PHE A 95 -1.15 -9.93 19.15
N GLU A 96 -0.47 -9.33 18.17
CA GLU A 96 0.99 -9.41 18.03
C GLU A 96 1.70 -8.76 19.21
N GLU A 97 1.29 -7.56 19.62
CA GLU A 97 1.81 -6.86 20.80
C GLU A 97 1.67 -7.73 22.05
N PHE A 98 0.47 -8.27 22.30
CA PHE A 98 0.24 -9.14 23.46
C PHE A 98 1.11 -10.41 23.43
N ILE A 99 1.28 -11.04 22.27
CA ILE A 99 2.15 -12.21 22.16
C ILE A 99 3.61 -11.83 22.40
N GLU A 100 4.09 -10.72 21.83
CA GLU A 100 5.47 -10.25 22.00
C GLU A 100 5.82 -9.94 23.46
N GLU A 101 4.94 -9.25 24.19
CA GLU A 101 5.11 -8.94 25.62
C GLU A 101 5.32 -10.19 26.48
N HIS A 102 4.70 -11.30 26.10
CA HIS A 102 4.74 -12.57 26.83
C HIS A 102 5.65 -13.64 26.18
N SER A 103 6.51 -13.25 25.22
CA SER A 103 7.42 -14.15 24.49
C SER A 103 8.91 -14.00 24.88
N SER A 104 9.22 -13.33 25.99
CA SER A 104 10.59 -13.28 26.55
C SER A 104 11.08 -14.67 26.98
N GLU A 105 12.38 -14.85 27.29
CA GLU A 105 12.95 -16.16 27.69
C GLU A 105 12.27 -16.79 28.92
N GLU A 106 11.64 -15.98 29.77
CA GLU A 106 10.84 -16.41 30.93
C GLU A 106 9.32 -16.35 30.67
N GLY A 107 8.92 -15.91 29.47
CA GLY A 107 7.54 -15.69 29.08
C GLY A 107 6.80 -16.95 28.66
N LEU A 108 5.49 -16.96 28.90
CA LEU A 108 4.61 -18.10 28.66
C LEU A 108 4.57 -18.57 27.19
N PHE A 109 4.88 -17.67 26.25
CA PHE A 109 4.88 -17.93 24.82
C PHE A 109 6.26 -18.18 24.22
N TYR A 110 7.31 -18.25 25.04
CA TYR A 110 8.66 -18.54 24.57
C TYR A 110 8.71 -19.85 23.75
N GLU A 111 9.18 -19.75 22.51
CA GLU A 111 9.23 -20.85 21.52
C GLU A 111 7.88 -21.54 21.22
N LEU A 112 6.76 -20.98 21.70
CA LEU A 112 5.44 -21.58 21.52
C LEU A 112 4.84 -21.17 20.17
N LYS A 113 4.50 -22.16 19.34
CA LYS A 113 3.77 -21.88 18.10
C LYS A 113 2.31 -21.57 18.39
N ILE A 114 1.99 -20.29 18.52
CA ILE A 114 0.65 -19.81 18.88
C ILE A 114 -0.37 -20.16 17.80
N ASN A 115 -1.40 -20.88 18.22
CA ASN A 115 -2.62 -21.12 17.46
C ASN A 115 -3.75 -21.54 18.42
N GLU A 116 -4.98 -21.52 17.93
CA GLU A 116 -6.18 -21.77 18.74
C GLU A 116 -6.15 -23.12 19.47
N SER A 117 -5.64 -24.17 18.83
CA SER A 117 -5.57 -25.51 19.43
C SER A 117 -4.54 -25.60 20.55
N VAL A 118 -3.40 -24.92 20.39
CA VAL A 118 -2.32 -24.86 21.38
C VAL A 118 -2.77 -24.04 22.58
N LEU A 119 -3.31 -22.83 22.37
CA LEU A 119 -3.81 -21.98 23.47
C LEU A 119 -4.90 -22.69 24.29
N LYS A 120 -5.84 -23.38 23.63
CA LYS A 120 -6.90 -24.16 24.33
C LYS A 120 -6.34 -25.35 25.11
N LYS A 121 -5.24 -25.95 24.67
CA LYS A 121 -4.58 -27.05 25.36
C LYS A 121 -3.82 -26.53 26.58
N GLU A 122 -3.01 -25.49 26.40
CA GLU A 122 -2.24 -24.89 27.50
C GLU A 122 -3.17 -24.31 28.57
N LEU A 123 -4.27 -23.65 28.19
CA LEU A 123 -5.26 -23.13 29.14
C LEU A 123 -5.89 -24.23 30.01
N LYS A 124 -6.04 -25.46 29.49
CA LYS A 124 -6.55 -26.61 30.26
C LYS A 124 -5.50 -27.18 31.22
N ASN A 125 -4.23 -27.10 30.85
CA ASN A 125 -3.11 -27.65 31.63
C ASN A 125 -2.56 -26.64 32.64
N ALA A 126 -2.83 -25.35 32.44
CA ALA A 126 -2.39 -24.30 33.33
C ALA A 126 -2.92 -24.54 34.74
N THR A 127 -2.03 -24.46 35.71
CA THR A 127 -2.36 -24.58 37.13
C THR A 127 -2.38 -23.21 37.80
N ASP A 128 -1.45 -22.36 37.41
CA ASP A 128 -1.32 -20.99 37.89
C ASP A 128 -2.47 -20.09 37.38
N LEU A 129 -2.86 -19.09 38.17
CA LEU A 129 -3.95 -18.19 37.84
C LEU A 129 -3.52 -17.11 36.83
N GLU A 130 -2.30 -16.61 36.93
CA GLU A 130 -1.75 -15.58 36.03
C GLU A 130 -1.57 -16.15 34.62
N ASP A 131 -0.99 -17.35 34.50
CA ASP A 131 -0.85 -18.03 33.21
C ASP A 131 -2.21 -18.29 32.54
N LYS A 132 -3.24 -18.61 33.34
CA LYS A 132 -4.61 -18.80 32.82
C LYS A 132 -5.19 -17.51 32.27
N GLU A 133 -4.97 -16.38 32.95
CA GLU A 133 -5.46 -15.09 32.49
C GLU A 133 -4.76 -14.65 31.20
N ILE A 134 -3.44 -14.85 31.12
CA ILE A 134 -2.65 -14.58 29.90
C ILE A 134 -3.13 -15.45 28.73
N LEU A 135 -3.25 -16.76 28.94
CA LEU A 135 -3.70 -17.71 27.91
C LEU A 135 -5.14 -17.43 27.45
N LYS A 136 -6.03 -17.06 28.37
CA LYS A 136 -7.41 -16.69 28.06
C LYS A 136 -7.46 -15.42 27.22
N THR A 137 -6.67 -14.40 27.58
CA THR A 137 -6.60 -13.14 26.86
C THR A 137 -6.03 -13.34 25.46
N ALA A 138 -4.92 -14.08 25.31
CA ALA A 138 -4.38 -14.46 24.00
C ALA A 138 -5.41 -15.20 23.13
N LEU A 139 -6.19 -16.10 23.73
CA LEU A 139 -7.22 -16.83 23.00
C LEU A 139 -8.36 -15.91 22.53
N GLU A 140 -8.83 -15.00 23.39
CA GLU A 140 -9.86 -14.02 23.05
C GLU A 140 -9.40 -13.08 21.92
N LEU A 141 -8.16 -12.57 21.99
CA LEU A 141 -7.55 -11.74 20.95
C LEU A 141 -7.40 -12.51 19.63
N LEU A 142 -6.94 -13.76 19.68
CA LEU A 142 -6.81 -14.60 18.48
C LEU A 142 -8.18 -14.89 17.85
N GLU A 143 -9.21 -15.19 18.65
CA GLU A 143 -10.56 -15.43 18.16
C GLU A 143 -11.16 -14.15 17.55
N ALA A 144 -10.90 -12.98 18.14
CA ALA A 144 -11.30 -11.68 17.60
C ALA A 144 -10.61 -11.38 16.25
N LYS A 145 -9.28 -11.54 16.17
CA LYS A 145 -8.48 -11.42 14.93
C LYS A 145 -9.04 -12.34 13.84
N ASN A 146 -9.26 -13.62 14.15
CA ASN A 146 -9.78 -14.59 13.20
C ASN A 146 -11.20 -14.27 12.72
N LYS A 147 -12.05 -13.73 13.61
CA LYS A 147 -13.40 -13.28 13.26
C LYS A 147 -13.35 -12.08 12.31
N ALA A 148 -12.52 -11.08 12.60
CA ALA A 148 -12.31 -9.92 11.73
C ALA A 148 -11.78 -10.35 10.36
N LEU A 149 -10.80 -11.26 10.31
CA LEU A 149 -10.26 -11.81 9.06
C LEU A 149 -11.35 -12.49 8.22
N LYS A 150 -12.21 -13.31 8.85
CA LYS A 150 -13.33 -13.97 8.17
C LYS A 150 -14.32 -12.97 7.58
N MET A 151 -14.64 -11.90 8.33
CA MET A 151 -15.54 -10.84 7.85
C MET A 151 -14.93 -10.09 6.66
N LYS A 152 -13.66 -9.67 6.77
CA LYS A 152 -12.91 -9.04 5.69
C LYS A 152 -12.89 -9.92 4.43
N ASN A 153 -12.50 -11.18 4.55
CA ASN A 153 -12.38 -12.10 3.41
C ASN A 153 -13.73 -12.32 2.73
N LYS A 154 -14.80 -12.47 3.52
CA LYS A 154 -16.16 -12.59 2.97
C LYS A 154 -16.57 -11.33 2.19
N ALA A 155 -16.37 -10.14 2.76
CA ALA A 155 -16.68 -8.88 2.07
C ALA A 155 -15.85 -8.71 0.80
N HIS A 156 -14.57 -9.11 0.83
CA HIS A 156 -13.70 -9.11 -0.35
C HIS A 156 -14.21 -10.04 -1.45
N GLU A 157 -14.54 -11.29 -1.12
CA GLU A 157 -15.09 -12.27 -2.07
C GLU A 157 -16.42 -11.79 -2.68
N GLU A 158 -17.30 -11.20 -1.87
CA GLU A 158 -18.57 -10.62 -2.33
C GLU A 158 -18.36 -9.44 -3.28
N LEU A 159 -17.41 -8.54 -2.97
CA LEU A 159 -17.07 -7.40 -3.83
C LEU A 159 -16.44 -7.85 -5.15
N GLU A 160 -15.51 -8.81 -5.12
CA GLU A 160 -14.91 -9.38 -6.33
C GLU A 160 -15.97 -10.04 -7.22
N LEU A 161 -16.92 -10.77 -6.63
CA LEU A 161 -18.01 -11.40 -7.38
C LEU A 161 -18.97 -10.36 -8.00
N LYS A 162 -19.35 -9.32 -7.22
CA LYS A 162 -20.16 -8.20 -7.72
C LYS A 162 -19.47 -7.49 -8.88
N ALA A 163 -18.19 -7.15 -8.73
CA ALA A 163 -17.39 -6.50 -9.76
C ALA A 163 -17.27 -7.36 -11.02
N PHE A 164 -17.01 -8.67 -10.88
CA PHE A 164 -16.98 -9.61 -11.99
C PHE A 164 -18.29 -9.63 -12.78
N HIS A 165 -19.44 -9.68 -12.09
CA HIS A 165 -20.75 -9.67 -12.75
C HIS A 165 -21.10 -8.34 -13.40
N GLN A 166 -20.61 -7.23 -12.84
CA GLN A 166 -20.90 -5.90 -13.35
C GLN A 166 -20.41 -5.66 -14.78
N TYR A 167 -19.31 -6.30 -15.21
CA TYR A 167 -18.82 -6.21 -16.61
C TYR A 167 -19.91 -6.50 -17.65
N LYS A 168 -20.73 -7.52 -17.39
CA LYS A 168 -21.83 -7.90 -18.29
C LYS A 168 -22.99 -6.91 -18.30
N ASN A 169 -23.10 -6.07 -17.27
CA ASN A 169 -24.17 -5.09 -17.12
C ASN A 169 -23.79 -3.70 -17.64
N LEU A 170 -22.51 -3.47 -17.97
CA LEU A 170 -22.05 -2.16 -18.43
C LEU A 170 -22.77 -1.71 -19.70
N GLU A 171 -23.18 -0.45 -19.70
CA GLU A 171 -23.72 0.23 -20.87
C GLU A 171 -22.60 0.84 -21.72
N ILE A 172 -22.85 1.04 -23.01
CA ILE A 172 -21.86 1.55 -23.97
C ILE A 172 -21.26 2.91 -23.56
N ASN A 173 -22.07 3.79 -22.96
CA ASN A 173 -21.60 5.10 -22.52
C ASN A 173 -20.72 4.98 -21.27
N GLU A 174 -21.07 4.09 -20.34
CA GLU A 174 -20.28 3.80 -19.15
C GLU A 174 -18.92 3.21 -19.54
N ILE A 175 -18.90 2.28 -20.49
CA ILE A 175 -17.67 1.69 -21.03
C ILE A 175 -16.76 2.79 -21.60
N LYS A 176 -17.30 3.67 -22.43
CA LYS A 176 -16.53 4.78 -23.03
C LYS A 176 -15.97 5.70 -21.96
N ASP A 177 -16.75 6.03 -20.95
CA ASP A 177 -16.27 6.87 -19.85
C ASP A 177 -15.19 6.15 -19.03
N LEU A 178 -15.37 4.87 -18.70
CA LEU A 178 -14.40 4.07 -17.96
C LEU A 178 -13.06 3.99 -18.68
N ILE A 179 -13.07 3.76 -19.99
CA ILE A 179 -11.84 3.64 -20.79
C ILE A 179 -11.21 5.02 -21.03
N ILE A 180 -11.98 5.98 -21.54
CA ILE A 180 -11.41 7.26 -21.98
C ILE A 180 -11.13 8.17 -20.79
N LYS A 181 -12.11 8.37 -19.90
CA LYS A 181 -11.98 9.32 -18.79
C LYS A 181 -11.24 8.69 -17.63
N ASP A 182 -11.74 7.56 -17.13
CA ASP A 182 -11.30 7.01 -15.86
C ASP A 182 -9.95 6.26 -15.97
N LYS A 183 -9.73 5.54 -17.08
CA LYS A 183 -8.45 4.90 -17.38
C LYS A 183 -7.48 5.89 -18.05
N TRP A 184 -7.74 6.33 -19.27
CA TRP A 184 -6.72 7.07 -20.05
C TRP A 184 -6.43 8.49 -19.55
N LEU A 185 -7.45 9.34 -19.52
CA LEU A 185 -7.26 10.75 -19.16
C LEU A 185 -6.83 10.91 -17.70
N ASN A 186 -7.41 10.13 -16.78
CA ASN A 186 -7.04 10.20 -15.38
C ASN A 186 -5.61 9.69 -15.14
N SER A 187 -5.17 8.59 -15.78
CA SER A 187 -3.77 8.13 -15.68
C SER A 187 -2.80 9.20 -16.19
N LEU A 188 -3.07 9.82 -17.35
CA LEU A 188 -2.22 10.88 -17.89
C LEU A 188 -2.19 12.12 -16.99
N LYS A 189 -3.35 12.52 -16.44
CA LYS A 189 -3.46 13.63 -15.49
C LYS A 189 -2.64 13.35 -14.23
N ASN A 190 -2.83 12.19 -13.60
CA ASN A 190 -2.11 11.81 -12.39
C ASN A 190 -0.60 11.73 -12.64
N ALA A 191 -0.19 11.19 -13.78
CA ALA A 191 1.23 11.12 -14.14
C ALA A 191 1.84 12.51 -14.36
N LEU A 192 1.08 13.47 -14.90
CA LEU A 192 1.49 14.86 -15.01
C LEU A 192 1.61 15.52 -13.64
N GLU A 193 0.59 15.41 -12.80
CA GLU A 193 0.57 15.97 -11.44
C GLU A 193 1.75 15.43 -10.61
N ASN A 194 1.98 14.13 -10.65
CA ASN A 194 3.13 13.49 -9.99
C ASN A 194 4.47 14.02 -10.51
N LYS A 195 4.59 14.29 -11.81
CA LYS A 195 5.82 14.85 -12.38
C LYS A 195 6.06 16.30 -11.94
N ILE A 196 4.99 17.09 -11.83
CA ILE A 196 5.06 18.46 -11.29
C ILE A 196 5.47 18.40 -9.82
N GLN A 197 4.82 17.56 -9.01
CA GLN A 197 5.10 17.43 -7.59
C GLN A 197 6.54 16.99 -7.32
N LYS A 198 7.05 15.99 -8.07
CA LYS A 198 8.45 15.56 -7.97
C LYS A 198 9.45 16.69 -8.24
N ARG A 199 9.16 17.55 -9.23
CA ARG A 199 10.01 18.72 -9.53
C ARG A 199 9.93 19.79 -8.45
N ALA A 200 8.73 20.06 -7.93
CA ALA A 200 8.55 20.99 -6.83
C ALA A 200 9.32 20.53 -5.59
N ASN A 201 9.19 19.25 -5.22
CA ASN A 201 9.91 18.66 -4.10
C ASN A 201 11.44 18.73 -4.29
N ALA A 202 11.94 18.45 -5.50
CA ALA A 202 13.37 18.56 -5.79
C ALA A 202 13.89 20.00 -5.63
N LEU A 203 13.10 21.00 -6.05
CA LEU A 203 13.43 22.41 -5.87
C LEU A 203 13.43 22.78 -4.38
N THR A 204 12.43 22.33 -3.62
CA THR A 204 12.38 22.52 -2.16
C THR A 204 13.58 21.90 -1.46
N SER A 205 13.96 20.67 -1.82
CA SER A 205 15.15 20.02 -1.28
C SER A 205 16.43 20.78 -1.62
N ALA A 206 16.56 21.28 -2.86
CA ALA A 206 17.70 22.08 -3.27
C ALA A 206 17.77 23.41 -2.49
N LEU A 207 16.64 24.10 -2.32
CA LEU A 207 16.56 25.32 -1.52
C LEU A 207 16.94 25.06 -0.06
N ASN A 208 16.44 23.98 0.55
CA ASN A 208 16.79 23.60 1.92
C ASN A 208 18.27 23.26 2.06
N GLY A 209 18.86 22.60 1.06
CA GLY A 209 20.30 22.35 1.00
C GLY A 209 21.11 23.65 0.97
N ILE A 210 20.68 24.61 0.15
CA ILE A 210 21.29 25.95 0.08
C ILE A 210 21.17 26.66 1.44
N ILE A 211 19.97 26.73 2.02
CA ILE A 211 19.72 27.36 3.32
C ILE A 211 20.64 26.76 4.38
N SER A 212 20.69 25.42 4.48
CA SER A 212 21.56 24.74 5.44
C SER A 212 23.03 25.07 5.23
N SER A 213 23.50 25.15 3.98
CA SER A 213 24.88 25.53 3.67
C SER A 213 25.19 26.95 4.12
N TYR A 214 24.31 27.91 3.79
CA TYR A 214 24.53 29.31 4.17
C TYR A 214 24.44 29.51 5.69
N SER A 215 23.53 28.82 6.37
CA SER A 215 23.46 28.83 7.83
C SER A 215 24.76 28.31 8.46
N ASN A 216 25.32 27.21 7.95
CA ASN A 216 26.58 26.67 8.44
C ASN A 216 27.75 27.63 8.18
N SER A 217 27.89 28.16 6.97
CA SER A 217 28.96 29.11 6.63
C SER A 217 28.88 30.41 7.45
N LEU A 218 27.67 30.91 7.76
CA LEU A 218 27.52 32.10 8.59
C LEU A 218 27.96 31.84 10.04
N LEU A 219 27.68 30.65 10.59
CA LEU A 219 28.15 30.26 11.91
C LEU A 219 29.68 30.13 11.98
N GLU A 220 30.30 29.60 10.92
CA GLU A 220 31.77 29.55 10.82
C GLU A 220 32.38 30.95 10.79
N LEU A 221 31.83 31.87 9.98
CA LEU A 221 32.28 33.26 9.92
C LEU A 221 32.10 34.00 11.26
N ASP A 222 30.97 33.80 11.97
CA ASP A 222 30.76 34.41 13.29
C ASP A 222 31.81 33.94 14.31
N LYS A 223 32.20 32.66 14.25
CA LYS A 223 33.27 32.11 15.08
C LYS A 223 34.62 32.74 14.75
N GLU A 224 34.98 32.84 13.47
CA GLU A 224 36.24 33.47 13.03
C GLU A 224 36.32 34.96 13.40
N VAL A 225 35.21 35.68 13.32
CA VAL A 225 35.10 37.08 13.74
C VAL A 225 35.35 37.20 15.25
N LYS A 226 34.68 36.40 16.08
CA LYS A 226 34.88 36.41 17.54
C LYS A 226 36.31 36.06 17.95
N GLU A 227 36.94 35.11 17.27
CA GLU A 227 38.34 34.76 17.50
C GLU A 227 39.28 35.93 17.13
N SER A 228 39.01 36.62 16.01
CA SER A 228 39.79 37.77 15.58
C SER A 228 39.60 38.98 16.52
N GLU A 229 38.37 39.26 16.94
CA GLU A 229 38.05 40.29 17.94
C GLU A 229 38.77 40.02 19.27
N SER A 230 38.77 38.76 19.74
CA SER A 230 39.48 38.37 20.96
C SER A 230 40.99 38.65 20.86
N LYS A 231 41.61 38.30 19.72
CA LYS A 231 43.03 38.59 19.47
C LYS A 231 43.31 40.09 19.42
N VAL A 232 42.44 40.87 18.78
CA VAL A 232 42.58 42.34 18.74
C VAL A 232 42.48 42.94 20.14
N LEU A 233 41.52 42.48 20.95
CA LEU A 233 41.37 42.94 22.34
C LEU A 233 42.59 42.59 23.19
N GLU A 234 43.18 41.40 23.02
CA GLU A 234 44.42 41.00 23.67
C GLU A 234 45.58 41.92 23.26
N HIS A 235 45.78 42.14 21.97
CA HIS A 235 46.82 43.05 21.48
C HIS A 235 46.64 44.50 21.94
N LEU A 236 45.40 44.99 22.02
CA LEU A 236 45.11 46.33 22.54
C LEU A 236 45.39 46.45 24.05
N LYS A 237 45.19 45.37 24.83
CA LYS A 237 45.62 45.30 26.23
C LYS A 237 47.14 45.29 26.35
N ASP A 238 47.84 44.53 25.53
CA ASP A 238 49.31 44.48 25.51
C ASP A 238 49.93 45.84 25.17
N LEU A 239 49.28 46.61 24.30
CA LEU A 239 49.68 47.97 23.92
C LEU A 239 49.32 49.03 24.98
N GLY A 240 48.63 48.65 26.07
CA GLY A 240 48.22 49.55 27.15
C GLY A 240 47.13 50.55 26.77
N LEU A 241 46.41 50.30 25.67
CA LEU A 241 45.32 51.15 25.15
C LEU A 241 43.94 50.75 25.71
N LEU A 242 43.84 49.56 26.29
CA LEU A 242 42.68 49.08 27.05
C LEU A 242 43.14 48.63 28.44
N GLY A 243 42.50 49.18 29.48
CA GLY A 243 42.71 48.79 30.88
C GLY A 243 41.92 47.55 31.27
#